data_AF-A0A1F5F239-F1
#
_entry.id   AF-A0A1F5F239-F1
#
_cell.length_a   1.000
_cell.length_b   1.000
_cell.length_c   1.000
_cell.angle_alpha   90.00
_cell.angle_beta   90.00
_cell.angle_gamma   90.00
#
_symmetry.space_group_name_H-M   'P 1'
#
loop_
_entity.id
_entity.type
_entity.pdbx_description
1 polymer ?
#
loop_
_entity_poly.entity_id
_entity_poly.type
_entity_poly.pdbx_seq_one_letter_code
_entity_poly.pdbx_strand_id
1 'polypeptide(L)'
;MTQDLDKHDANFLGLVYSLFQSALIQMGKLAHPETGEVERDLAAARASIDLLDTLAHKTRGNLTEGEDKLVKNMLTELRLNYVGEAEKDGKPQESAAEEPASDADGQSADGKG
;
A
#
# COMPACT_ATOMS: atom_id res chain seq x y z
N MET A 1 -23.97 -10.69 28.15
CA MET A 1 -22.86 -9.74 27.91
C MET A 1 -22.19 -10.19 26.63
N THR A 2 -22.75 -9.76 25.50
CA THR A 2 -22.17 -10.05 24.19
C THR A 2 -20.96 -9.14 24.07
N GLN A 3 -19.79 -9.74 23.97
CA GLN A 3 -18.50 -9.07 23.99
C GLN A 3 -18.45 -8.01 22.89
N ASP A 4 -18.36 -6.73 23.28
CA ASP A 4 -17.62 -5.77 22.50
C ASP A 4 -16.26 -6.42 22.19
N LEU A 5 -15.93 -6.61 20.92
CA LEU A 5 -14.54 -6.85 20.55
C LEU A 5 -13.72 -5.78 21.28
N ASP A 6 -12.71 -6.18 22.04
CA ASP A 6 -11.90 -5.21 22.77
C ASP A 6 -11.43 -4.17 21.73
N LYS A 7 -11.79 -2.90 21.97
CA LYS A 7 -11.54 -1.83 21.01
C LYS A 7 -10.06 -1.74 20.67
N HIS A 8 -9.17 -2.11 21.60
CA HIS A 8 -7.74 -2.12 21.38
C HIS A 8 -7.32 -3.27 20.47
N ASP A 9 -7.89 -4.46 20.62
CA ASP A 9 -7.64 -5.60 19.71
C ASP A 9 -8.10 -5.26 18.28
N ALA A 10 -9.30 -4.70 18.14
CA ALA A 10 -9.83 -4.28 16.83
C ALA A 10 -8.95 -3.20 16.17
N ASN A 11 -8.51 -2.20 16.94
CA ASN A 11 -7.63 -1.16 16.44
C ASN A 11 -6.23 -1.67 16.10
N PHE A 12 -5.69 -2.60 16.89
CA PHE A 12 -4.39 -3.23 16.63
C PHE A 12 -4.43 -4.01 15.32
N LEU A 13 -5.45 -4.87 15.14
CA LEU A 13 -5.64 -5.59 13.89
C LEU A 13 -5.83 -4.62 12.72
N GLY A 14 -6.62 -3.56 12.90
CA GLY A 14 -6.79 -2.52 11.89
C GLY A 14 -5.48 -1.87 11.46
N LEU A 15 -4.59 -1.56 12.42
CA LEU A 15 -3.26 -1.02 12.13
C LEU A 15 -2.36 -2.03 11.41
N VAL A 16 -2.40 -3.31 11.79
CA VAL A 16 -1.65 -4.37 11.12
C VAL A 16 -2.12 -4.54 9.67
N TYR A 17 -3.44 -4.56 9.45
CA TYR A 17 -4.03 -4.63 8.11
C TYR A 17 -3.69 -3.40 7.26
N SER A 18 -3.68 -2.20 7.83
CA SER A 18 -3.35 -1.00 7.06
C SER A 18 -1.90 -1.03 6.58
N LEU A 19 -0.94 -1.39 7.45
CA LEU A 19 0.46 -1.56 7.06
C LEU A 19 0.64 -2.64 5.99
N PHE A 20 -0.08 -3.76 6.13
CA PHE A 20 -0.07 -4.83 5.14
C PHE A 20 -0.58 -4.37 3.77
N GLN A 21 -1.72 -3.68 3.73
CA GLN A 21 -2.28 -3.14 2.49
C GLN A 21 -1.38 -2.06 1.87
N SER A 22 -0.83 -1.14 2.68
CA SER A 22 0.11 -0.13 2.20
C SER A 22 1.31 -0.77 1.51
N ALA A 23 1.90 -1.83 2.10
CA ALA A 23 3.02 -2.54 1.49
C ALA A 23 2.63 -3.19 0.16
N LEU A 24 1.43 -3.78 0.06
CA LEU A 24 0.94 -4.36 -1.21
C LEU A 24 0.71 -3.29 -2.29
N ILE A 25 0.10 -2.16 -1.95
CA ILE A 25 -0.09 -1.03 -2.87
C ILE A 25 1.27 -0.52 -3.35
N GLN A 26 2.21 -0.29 -2.43
CA GLN A 26 3.57 0.18 -2.76
C GLN A 26 4.36 -0.84 -3.59
N MET A 27 4.05 -2.14 -3.51
CA MET A 27 4.60 -3.16 -4.40
C MET A 27 3.92 -3.20 -5.79
N GLY A 28 2.91 -2.35 -6.04
CA GLY A 28 2.10 -2.40 -7.26
C GLY A 28 1.20 -3.63 -7.35
N LYS A 29 0.91 -4.30 -6.23
CA LYS A 29 0.03 -5.49 -6.18
C LYS A 29 -1.45 -5.12 -6.13
N LEU A 30 -1.73 -3.92 -5.63
CA LEU A 30 -3.07 -3.36 -5.47
C LEU A 30 -3.07 -1.94 -6.04
N ALA A 31 -4.20 -1.53 -6.62
CA ALA A 31 -4.40 -0.14 -6.98
C ALA A 31 -4.55 0.72 -5.73
N HIS A 32 -4.02 1.94 -5.79
CA HIS A 32 -4.21 2.93 -4.74
C HIS A 32 -5.70 3.30 -4.66
N PRO A 33 -6.34 3.24 -3.48
CA PRO A 33 -7.79 3.38 -3.36
C PRO A 33 -8.30 4.79 -3.73
N GLU A 34 -7.45 5.81 -3.61
CA GLU A 34 -7.83 7.20 -3.91
C GLU A 34 -7.63 7.58 -5.37
N THR A 35 -6.55 7.11 -6.01
CA THR A 35 -6.21 7.48 -7.39
C THR A 35 -6.65 6.43 -8.40
N GLY A 36 -6.85 5.18 -7.96
CA GLY A 36 -7.09 4.03 -8.83
C GLY A 36 -5.84 3.53 -9.56
N GLU A 37 -4.68 4.16 -9.32
CA GLU A 37 -3.44 3.85 -10.04
C GLU A 37 -2.65 2.73 -9.36
N VAL A 38 -1.96 1.94 -10.17
CA VAL A 38 -1.01 0.93 -9.69
C VAL A 38 0.39 1.52 -9.82
N GLU A 39 0.85 2.16 -8.75
CA GLU A 39 2.21 2.69 -8.66
C GLU A 39 3.11 1.73 -7.87
N ARG A 40 4.38 1.65 -8.27
CA ARG A 40 5.35 0.76 -7.66
C ARG A 40 6.51 1.55 -7.06
N ASP A 41 6.59 1.53 -5.73
CA ASP A 41 7.68 2.06 -4.93
C ASP A 41 8.17 0.99 -3.94
N LEU A 42 9.21 0.25 -4.31
CA LEU A 42 9.78 -0.78 -3.45
C LEU A 42 10.48 -0.20 -2.21
N ALA A 43 10.99 1.03 -2.25
CA ALA A 43 11.60 1.65 -1.07
C ALA A 43 10.53 1.90 0.00
N ALA A 44 9.37 2.44 -0.41
CA ALA A 44 8.22 2.60 0.47
C ALA A 44 7.69 1.25 0.96
N ALA A 45 7.55 0.25 0.09
CA ALA A 45 7.11 -1.09 0.47
C ALA A 45 8.01 -1.69 1.56
N ARG A 46 9.33 -1.56 1.40
CA ARG A 46 10.30 -2.04 2.39
C ARG A 46 10.13 -1.33 3.73
N ALA A 47 9.93 -0.01 3.73
CA ALA A 47 9.71 0.75 4.96
C ALA A 47 8.44 0.27 5.69
N SER A 48 7.36 -0.02 4.97
CA SER A 48 6.12 -0.57 5.55
C SER A 48 6.32 -1.97 6.15
N ILE A 49 7.10 -2.83 5.48
CA ILE A 49 7.47 -4.16 6.00
C ILE A 49 8.30 -4.04 7.27
N ASP A 50 9.33 -3.18 7.26
CA ASP A 50 10.21 -2.95 8.40
C ASP A 50 9.42 -2.38 9.61
N LEU A 51 8.42 -1.53 9.37
CA LEU A 51 7.55 -1.01 10.41
C LEU A 51 6.64 -2.09 10.99
N LEU A 52 6.04 -2.95 10.16
CA LEU A 52 5.25 -4.08 10.64
C LEU A 52 6.11 -5.08 11.44
N ASP A 53 7.34 -5.33 11.00
CA ASP A 53 8.30 -6.18 11.72
C ASP A 53 8.70 -5.56 13.07
N THR A 54 8.96 -4.25 13.08
CA THR A 54 9.24 -3.50 14.31
C THR A 54 8.07 -3.58 15.27
N LEU A 55 6.83 -3.42 14.78
CA LEU A 55 5.62 -3.55 15.58
C LEU A 55 5.53 -4.94 16.20
N ALA A 56 5.65 -5.99 15.39
CA ALA A 56 5.65 -7.38 15.84
C ALA A 56 6.72 -7.65 16.92
N HIS A 57 7.92 -7.11 16.73
CA HIS A 57 9.01 -7.25 17.69
C HIS A 57 8.71 -6.52 19.01
N LYS A 58 8.15 -5.30 18.93
CA LYS A 58 7.84 -4.48 20.12
C LYS A 58 6.62 -4.98 20.90
N THR A 59 5.68 -5.67 20.26
CA THR A 59 4.48 -6.21 20.91
C THR A 59 4.62 -7.68 21.32
N ARG A 60 5.79 -8.30 21.10
CA ARG A 60 6.05 -9.69 21.49
C ARG A 60 5.75 -9.92 22.98
N GLY A 61 4.94 -10.95 23.26
CA GLY A 61 4.49 -11.29 24.60
C GLY A 61 3.19 -10.60 25.03
N ASN A 62 2.72 -9.60 24.28
CA ASN A 62 1.41 -8.98 24.46
C ASN A 62 0.36 -9.46 23.45
N LEU A 63 0.76 -10.25 22.44
CA LEU A 63 -0.14 -10.78 21.43
C LEU A 63 -0.76 -12.11 21.87
N THR A 64 -2.03 -12.30 21.56
CA THR A 64 -2.65 -13.62 21.56
C THR A 64 -2.01 -14.52 20.49
N GLU A 65 -2.18 -15.84 20.61
CA GLU A 65 -1.67 -16.79 19.62
C GLU A 65 -2.23 -16.53 18.21
N GLY A 66 -3.50 -16.10 18.13
CA GLY A 66 -4.14 -15.75 16.86
C GLY A 66 -3.50 -14.52 16.20
N GLU A 67 -3.27 -13.47 16.97
CA GLU A 67 -2.65 -12.23 16.50
C GLU A 67 -1.19 -12.45 16.09
N ASP A 68 -0.41 -13.15 16.91
CA ASP A 68 0.99 -13.47 16.60
C ASP A 68 1.10 -14.28 15.31
N LYS A 69 0.24 -15.29 15.13
CA LYS A 69 0.19 -16.07 13.89
C LYS A 69 -0.21 -15.23 12.69
N LEU A 70 -1.20 -14.35 12.84
CA LEU A 70 -1.67 -13.45 11.78
C LEU A 70 -0.55 -12.52 11.32
N VAL A 71 0.12 -11.82 12.26
CA VAL A 71 1.21 -10.88 11.95
C VAL A 71 2.37 -11.60 11.27
N LYS A 72 2.74 -12.80 11.76
CA LYS A 72 3.80 -13.63 11.15
C LYS A 72 3.46 -14.07 9.72
N ASN A 73 2.22 -14.46 9.49
CA ASN A 73 1.77 -14.86 8.15
C ASN A 73 1.83 -13.67 7.18
N MET A 74 1.35 -12.50 7.60
CA MET A 74 1.41 -11.28 6.81
C MET A 74 2.84 -10.86 6.50
N LEU A 75 3.74 -10.86 7.50
CA LEU A 75 5.16 -10.56 7.27
C LEU A 75 5.80 -11.54 6.30
N THR A 76 5.47 -12.83 6.38
CA THR A 76 5.97 -13.85 5.46
C THR A 76 5.50 -13.58 4.04
N GLU A 77 4.21 -13.32 3.86
CA GLU A 77 3.62 -12.99 2.57
C GLU A 77 4.22 -11.73 1.96
N LEU A 78 4.37 -10.65 2.74
CA LEU A 78 4.97 -9.40 2.26
C LEU A 78 6.42 -9.59 1.84
N ARG A 79 7.21 -10.34 2.60
CA ARG A 79 8.63 -10.62 2.27
C ARG A 79 8.75 -11.42 0.97
N LEU A 80 7.91 -12.43 0.78
CA LEU A 80 7.90 -13.22 -0.45
C LEU A 80 7.49 -12.37 -1.66
N ASN A 81 6.44 -11.55 -1.52
CA ASN A 81 6.03 -10.62 -2.57
C ASN A 81 7.13 -9.61 -2.88
N TYR A 82 7.75 -9.04 -1.85
CA TYR A 82 8.81 -8.05 -2.00
C TYR A 82 10.00 -8.60 -2.78
N VAL A 83 10.48 -9.80 -2.43
CA VAL A 83 11.57 -10.46 -3.17
C VAL A 83 11.17 -10.70 -4.62
N GLY A 84 9.98 -11.26 -4.86
CA GLY A 84 9.49 -11.53 -6.21
C GLY A 84 9.33 -10.27 -7.07
N GLU A 85 8.96 -9.14 -6.47
CA GLU A 85 8.94 -7.86 -7.20
C GLU A 85 10.35 -7.26 -7.34
N ALA A 86 11.18 -7.27 -6.30
CA ALA A 86 12.55 -6.75 -6.35
C ALA A 86 13.40 -7.41 -7.46
N GLU A 87 13.18 -8.71 -7.73
CA GLU A 87 13.82 -9.41 -8.84
C GLU A 87 13.36 -8.92 -10.23
N LYS A 88 12.17 -8.30 -10.34
CA LYS A 88 11.64 -7.72 -11.59
C LYS A 88 12.15 -6.30 -11.85
N ASP A 89 12.59 -5.59 -10.81
CA ASP A 89 13.06 -4.19 -10.91
C ASP A 89 14.33 -4.00 -11.76
N GLY A 90 15.00 -5.12 -12.10
CA GLY A 90 16.07 -5.13 -13.10
C GLY A 90 15.60 -4.94 -14.55
N LYS A 91 14.30 -4.74 -14.81
CA LYS A 91 13.74 -4.44 -16.13
C LYS A 91 12.95 -3.13 -16.08
N PRO A 92 13.27 -2.12 -16.91
CA PRO A 92 12.51 -0.87 -16.95
C PRO A 92 11.06 -1.18 -17.33
N GLN A 93 10.13 -0.93 -16.42
CA GLN A 93 8.71 -1.00 -16.72
C GLN A 93 8.22 0.44 -16.93
N GLU A 94 8.06 0.76 -18.20
CA GLU A 94 7.43 1.96 -18.74
C GLU A 94 6.02 2.08 -18.15
N SER A 95 5.88 2.86 -17.07
CA SER A 95 4.57 3.30 -16.61
C SER A 95 4.10 4.38 -17.57
N ALA A 96 3.11 4.01 -18.38
CA ALA A 96 2.31 4.92 -19.17
C ALA A 96 1.57 5.87 -18.22
N ALA A 97 2.22 6.98 -17.87
CA ALA A 97 1.52 8.22 -17.61
C ALA A 97 1.23 8.86 -18.98
N GLU A 98 0.09 8.50 -19.55
CA GLU A 98 -0.54 9.32 -20.60
C GLU A 98 -0.90 10.67 -19.98
N GLU A 99 -0.04 11.67 -20.15
CA GLU A 99 -0.54 12.99 -20.52
C GLU A 99 -0.59 13.06 -22.04
N PRO A 100 -1.63 13.66 -22.61
CA PRO A 100 -1.31 14.88 -23.34
C PRO A 100 -2.30 16.04 -23.11
N ALA A 101 -1.68 17.22 -22.98
CA ALA A 101 -1.98 18.49 -23.66
C ALA A 101 -3.40 19.06 -23.46
N SER A 102 -3.54 20.21 -22.78
CA SER A 102 -3.37 21.55 -23.36
C SER A 102 -4.00 21.72 -24.75
N ASP A 103 -5.12 22.44 -24.84
CA ASP A 103 -5.28 23.65 -25.67
C ASP A 103 -6.76 24.02 -25.83
N ALA A 104 -7.11 25.24 -25.39
CA ALA A 104 -7.96 26.18 -26.13
C ALA A 104 -8.10 27.50 -25.35
N ASP A 105 -7.05 28.32 -25.37
CA ASP A 105 -7.24 29.78 -25.39
C ASP A 105 -7.04 30.23 -26.84
N GLY A 106 -8.02 30.98 -27.38
CA GLY A 106 -8.07 31.32 -28.80
C GLY A 106 -9.22 32.27 -29.14
N GLN A 107 -9.07 33.51 -28.68
CA GLN A 107 -9.90 34.67 -28.95
C GLN A 107 -9.82 35.16 -30.42
N SER A 108 -10.96 35.60 -30.99
CA SER A 108 -11.17 36.72 -31.97
C SER A 108 -12.53 36.53 -32.68
N ALA A 109 -13.54 37.41 -32.52
CA ALA A 109 -13.70 38.73 -33.16
C ALA A 109 -13.98 38.66 -34.68
N ASP A 110 -15.24 38.92 -35.06
CA ASP A 110 -15.81 39.48 -36.31
C ASP A 110 -17.30 39.06 -36.37
N GLY A 111 -18.34 39.83 -36.67
CA GLY A 111 -18.47 41.15 -37.26
C GLY A 111 -19.75 41.17 -38.14
N LYS A 112 -20.72 42.03 -37.78
CA LYS A 112 -21.69 42.71 -38.66
C LYS A 112 -22.93 41.96 -39.20
N GLY A 113 -24.09 42.62 -39.04
CA GLY A 113 -25.37 42.33 -39.69
C GLY A 113 -26.49 43.17 -39.10
#